data_AF-R7YC10-F1
#
_entry.id   AF-R7YC10-F1
#
_cell.length_a   1.000
_cell.length_b   1.000
_cell.length_c   1.000
_cell.angle_alpha   90.00
_cell.angle_beta   90.00
_cell.angle_gamma   90.00
#
_symmetry.space_group_name_H-M   'P 1'
#
loop_
_entity.id
_entity.type
_entity.pdbx_description
1 polymer ?
#
loop_
_entity_poly.entity_id
_entity_poly.type
_entity_poly.pdbx_seq_one_letter_code
_entity_poly.pdbx_strand_id
1 'polypeptide(L)'
;MYATSNPQDNAVVVPTRLAPPAPDHDFGDHDYDAHDLAHFSPVDPPTVPARPGLRASLVSWAANTVAWVAFVTAGVLFLLALGHAMADEPADGYGVAALIAFGVAVLATIAACAALAVSFTQRIRHGALRRAGTIADVIVLSSVTAFTALTALYPLVFVLTAW
;
A
#
# COMPACT_ATOMS: atom_id res chain seq x y z
N MET A 1 -38.38 -4.00 23.54
CA MET A 1 -37.14 -4.51 24.16
C MET A 1 -36.17 -4.86 23.04
N TYR A 2 -35.00 -4.23 23.03
CA TYR A 2 -34.00 -4.35 21.97
C TYR A 2 -33.27 -5.70 22.06
N ALA A 3 -33.33 -6.50 21.01
CA ALA A 3 -32.37 -7.56 20.76
C ALA A 3 -31.33 -7.00 19.78
N THR A 4 -30.27 -6.41 20.31
CA THR A 4 -29.04 -6.07 19.57
C THR A 4 -28.36 -7.38 19.19
N SER A 5 -28.62 -7.88 17.97
CA SER A 5 -27.80 -8.94 17.40
C SER A 5 -26.42 -8.37 17.07
N ASN A 6 -25.41 -8.90 17.74
CA ASN A 6 -24.02 -8.57 17.50
C ASN A 6 -23.64 -9.06 16.08
N PRO A 7 -23.18 -8.18 15.17
CA PRO A 7 -22.77 -8.57 13.81
C PRO A 7 -21.47 -9.39 13.77
N GLN A 8 -20.85 -9.72 14.91
CA GLN A 8 -19.65 -10.54 15.01
C GLN A 8 -19.89 -12.05 15.14
N ASP A 9 -21.15 -12.51 15.16
CA ASP A 9 -21.48 -13.93 15.38
C ASP A 9 -21.11 -14.89 14.23
N ASN A 10 -20.64 -14.37 13.08
CA ASN A 10 -20.43 -15.16 11.86
C ASN A 10 -18.97 -15.29 11.38
N ALA A 11 -17.95 -15.13 12.22
CA ALA A 11 -16.56 -15.10 11.71
C ALA A 11 -15.50 -15.87 12.51
N VAL A 12 -15.86 -16.85 13.33
CA VAL A 12 -14.88 -17.83 13.85
C VAL A 12 -15.25 -19.23 13.36
N VAL A 13 -14.90 -19.51 12.11
CA VAL A 13 -14.84 -20.88 11.61
C VAL A 13 -13.60 -21.52 12.25
N VAL A 14 -13.80 -22.16 13.39
CA VAL A 14 -12.83 -23.11 13.95
C VAL A 14 -12.74 -24.29 12.98
N PRO A 15 -11.56 -24.72 12.51
CA PRO A 15 -11.48 -25.90 11.66
C PRO A 15 -11.91 -27.12 12.49
N THR A 16 -12.94 -27.80 12.03
CA THR A 16 -13.34 -29.12 12.52
C THR A 16 -12.15 -30.05 12.34
N ARG A 17 -11.38 -30.30 13.43
CA ARG A 17 -10.46 -31.44 13.48
C ARG A 17 -11.32 -32.69 13.30
N LEU A 18 -11.22 -33.31 12.12
CA LEU A 18 -11.58 -34.71 11.92
C LEU A 18 -10.66 -35.53 12.83
N ALA A 19 -11.13 -35.85 14.02
CA ALA A 19 -10.54 -36.94 14.80
C ALA A 19 -10.81 -38.25 14.03
N PRO A 20 -9.83 -39.17 13.90
CA PRO A 20 -10.10 -40.47 13.31
C PRO A 20 -11.13 -41.20 14.19
N PRO A 21 -12.10 -41.93 13.62
CA PRO A 21 -12.93 -42.80 14.42
C PRO A 21 -12.05 -43.82 15.14
N ALA A 22 -12.42 -44.15 16.39
CA ALA A 22 -11.77 -45.22 17.14
C ALA A 22 -11.87 -46.54 16.35
N PRO A 23 -10.86 -47.42 16.44
CA PRO A 23 -10.86 -48.67 15.66
C PRO A 23 -11.81 -49.66 16.34
N ASP A 24 -13.01 -49.76 15.79
CA ASP A 24 -13.92 -50.85 16.12
C ASP A 24 -13.44 -52.09 15.36
N HIS A 25 -13.11 -53.12 16.12
CA HIS A 25 -12.63 -54.41 15.65
C HIS A 25 -13.45 -55.00 14.51
N ASP A 26 -12.80 -55.27 13.38
CA ASP A 26 -13.12 -56.47 12.59
C ASP A 26 -11.84 -57.05 11.97
N PHE A 27 -11.66 -58.35 12.15
CA PHE A 27 -10.49 -59.10 11.71
C PHE A 27 -10.66 -59.42 10.21
N GLY A 28 -9.75 -58.91 9.38
CA GLY A 28 -9.76 -59.14 7.94
C GLY A 28 -8.39 -58.91 7.31
N ASP A 29 -7.46 -59.80 7.63
CA ASP A 29 -6.43 -60.36 6.75
C ASP A 29 -5.93 -59.46 5.61
N HIS A 30 -5.04 -58.50 5.89
CA HIS A 30 -4.12 -57.95 4.89
C HIS A 30 -2.81 -57.52 5.54
N ASP A 31 -1.72 -57.94 4.89
CA ASP A 31 -0.32 -57.71 5.23
C ASP A 31 -0.05 -56.32 5.83
N TYR A 32 0.61 -56.32 6.98
CA TYR A 32 1.23 -55.13 7.55
C TYR A 32 2.42 -54.71 6.68
N ASP A 33 2.16 -54.01 5.58
CA ASP A 33 3.19 -53.26 4.86
C ASP A 33 3.55 -52.02 5.69
N ALA A 34 4.68 -52.12 6.37
CA ALA A 34 5.34 -51.07 7.13
C ALA A 34 5.91 -49.96 6.22
N HIS A 35 5.02 -49.23 5.53
CA HIS A 35 5.38 -48.07 4.70
C HIS A 35 4.68 -46.77 5.10
N ASP A 36 4.00 -46.75 6.25
CA ASP A 36 3.24 -45.60 6.75
C ASP A 36 4.08 -44.57 7.53
N LEU A 37 5.22 -44.16 6.96
CA LEU A 37 6.04 -43.05 7.49
C LEU A 37 6.55 -42.06 6.44
N ALA A 38 6.12 -42.17 5.17
CA ALA A 38 6.66 -41.37 4.07
C ALA A 38 5.71 -40.28 3.51
N HIS A 39 4.60 -39.96 4.18
CA HIS A 39 3.68 -38.92 3.70
C HIS A 39 3.32 -37.86 4.75
N PHE A 40 4.34 -37.38 5.49
CA PHE A 40 4.34 -35.97 5.85
C PHE A 40 4.58 -35.14 4.58
N SER A 41 3.51 -34.94 3.80
CA SER A 41 3.50 -33.86 2.81
C SER A 41 3.74 -32.56 3.58
N PRO A 42 4.74 -31.73 3.22
CA PRO A 42 4.86 -30.41 3.80
C PRO A 42 3.55 -29.70 3.47
N VAL A 43 2.78 -29.39 4.51
CA VAL A 43 1.61 -28.51 4.39
C VAL A 43 2.15 -27.22 3.79
N ASP A 44 1.91 -27.04 2.49
CA ASP A 44 2.20 -25.77 1.84
C ASP A 44 1.51 -24.68 2.67
N PRO A 45 2.25 -23.66 3.15
CA PRO A 45 1.63 -22.57 3.87
C PRO A 45 0.54 -22.00 2.95
N PRO A 46 -0.68 -21.72 3.46
CA PRO A 46 -1.75 -21.23 2.63
C PRO A 46 -1.24 -19.99 1.88
N THR A 47 -1.15 -20.08 0.56
CA THR A 47 -0.74 -18.96 -0.28
C THR A 47 -1.67 -17.81 0.05
N VAL A 48 -1.13 -16.77 0.71
CA VAL A 48 -1.90 -15.58 1.09
C VAL A 48 -2.62 -15.12 -0.18
N PRO A 49 -3.97 -15.09 -0.21
CA PRO A 49 -4.69 -14.77 -1.43
C PRO A 49 -4.21 -13.42 -1.92
N ALA A 50 -3.58 -13.42 -3.10
CA ALA A 50 -3.00 -12.22 -3.67
C ALA A 50 -4.10 -11.16 -3.79
N ARG A 51 -4.00 -10.08 -3.00
CA ARG A 51 -4.95 -8.96 -3.08
C ARG A 51 -4.62 -8.15 -4.34
N PRO A 52 -5.46 -8.18 -5.38
CA PRO A 52 -5.15 -7.51 -6.64
C PRO A 52 -4.96 -6.00 -6.43
N GLY A 53 -3.89 -5.42 -6.98
CA GLY A 53 -3.60 -3.99 -6.82
C GLY A 53 -3.02 -3.57 -5.46
N LEU A 54 -2.82 -4.48 -4.50
CA LEU A 54 -2.26 -4.11 -3.19
C LEU A 54 -0.82 -3.59 -3.30
N ARG A 55 0.05 -4.31 -4.02
CA ARG A 55 1.46 -3.91 -4.18
C ARG A 55 1.58 -2.52 -4.85
N ALA A 56 0.83 -2.29 -5.93
CA ALA A 56 0.81 -1.01 -6.62
C ALA A 56 0.24 0.13 -5.74
N SER A 57 -0.78 -0.16 -4.92
CA SER A 57 -1.31 0.77 -3.93
C SER A 57 -0.28 1.13 -2.85
N LEU A 58 0.46 0.16 -2.32
CA LEU A 58 1.54 0.41 -1.36
C LEU A 58 2.67 1.24 -1.97
N VAL A 59 3.03 0.98 -3.23
CA VAL A 59 4.01 1.79 -3.97
C VAL A 59 3.50 3.23 -4.13
N SER A 60 2.22 3.42 -4.45
CA SER A 60 1.62 4.76 -4.55
C SER A 60 1.62 5.50 -3.20
N TRP A 61 1.33 4.81 -2.10
CA TRP A 61 1.43 5.38 -0.74
C TRP A 61 2.87 5.77 -0.38
N ALA A 62 3.83 4.89 -0.64
CA ALA A 62 5.24 5.17 -0.40
C ALA A 62 5.71 6.37 -1.23
N ALA A 63 5.36 6.41 -2.51
CA ALA A 63 5.71 7.51 -3.42
C ALA A 63 5.09 8.84 -2.98
N ASN A 64 3.82 8.86 -2.55
CA ASN A 64 3.20 10.06 -1.98
C ASN A 64 3.96 10.52 -0.71
N THR A 65 4.32 9.59 0.17
CA THR A 65 5.06 9.91 1.40
C THR A 65 6.42 10.54 1.08
N VAL A 66 7.17 9.97 0.14
CA VAL A 66 8.45 10.52 -0.34
C VAL A 66 8.24 11.92 -0.93
N ALA A 67 7.19 12.12 -1.73
CA ALA A 67 6.87 13.42 -2.31
C ALA A 67 6.65 14.48 -1.20
N TRP A 68 5.85 14.17 -0.18
CA TRP A 68 5.60 15.09 0.94
C TRP A 68 6.86 15.42 1.74
N VAL A 69 7.68 14.42 2.07
CA VAL A 69 8.96 14.66 2.76
C VAL A 69 9.85 15.57 1.93
N ALA A 70 9.93 15.33 0.62
CA ALA A 70 10.72 16.14 -0.29
C ALA A 70 10.17 17.57 -0.44
N PHE A 71 8.85 17.77 -0.51
CA PHE A 71 8.23 19.11 -0.52
C PHE A 71 8.51 19.89 0.75
N VAL A 72 8.36 19.27 1.93
CA VAL A 72 8.67 19.93 3.21
C VAL A 72 10.14 20.30 3.27
N THR A 73 11.03 19.39 2.87
CA THR A 73 12.48 19.64 2.83
C THR A 73 12.82 20.80 1.89
N ALA A 74 12.23 20.82 0.69
CA ALA A 74 12.41 21.91 -0.26
C ALA A 74 11.91 23.25 0.31
N GLY A 75 10.75 23.26 0.97
CA GLY A 75 10.20 24.46 1.61
C GLY A 75 11.11 25.02 2.72
N VAL A 76 11.64 24.15 3.59
CA VAL A 76 12.58 24.56 4.65
C VAL A 76 13.85 25.13 4.05
N LEU A 77 14.46 24.45 3.07
CA LEU A 77 15.67 24.92 2.41
C LEU A 77 15.45 26.25 1.67
N PHE A 78 14.28 26.43 1.07
CA PHE A 78 13.93 27.70 0.42
C PHE A 78 13.78 28.84 1.43
N LEU A 79 13.15 28.60 2.58
CA LEU A 79 13.05 29.60 3.66
C LEU A 79 14.43 29.96 4.23
N LEU A 80 15.33 28.98 4.38
CA LEU A 80 16.72 29.25 4.77
C LEU A 80 17.45 30.09 3.71
N ALA A 81 17.32 29.73 2.43
CA ALA A 81 17.91 30.50 1.34
C ALA A 81 17.39 31.95 1.33
N LEU A 82 16.08 32.14 1.53
CA LEU A 82 15.48 33.47 1.62
C LEU A 82 15.98 34.24 2.85
N GLY A 83 16.10 33.59 4.00
CA GLY A 83 16.63 34.21 5.22
C GLY A 83 18.07 34.72 5.05
N HIS A 84 18.94 33.91 4.44
CA HIS A 84 20.31 34.31 4.12
C HIS A 84 20.35 35.44 3.09
N ALA A 85 19.52 35.37 2.04
CA ALA A 85 19.44 36.45 1.05
C ALA A 85 18.98 37.78 1.66
N MET A 86 18.01 37.75 2.58
CA MET A 86 17.57 38.95 3.31
C MET A 86 18.61 39.49 4.30
N ALA A 87 19.57 38.66 4.70
CA ALA A 87 20.69 39.03 5.56
C ALA A 87 21.95 39.45 4.77
N ASP A 88 21.87 39.56 3.44
CA ASP A 88 23.02 39.79 2.54
C ASP A 88 24.14 38.73 2.68
N GLU A 89 23.77 37.51 3.09
CA GLU A 89 24.66 36.36 3.21
C GLU A 89 24.56 35.45 1.98
N PRO A 90 25.64 34.72 1.62
CA PRO A 90 25.62 33.80 0.49
C PRO A 90 24.64 32.64 0.72
N ALA A 91 23.55 32.61 -0.06
CA ALA A 91 22.44 31.67 0.06
C ALA A 91 22.43 30.54 -1.01
N ASP A 92 23.35 30.60 -1.97
CA ASP A 92 23.29 29.83 -3.22
C ASP A 92 23.15 28.32 -3.01
N GLY A 93 23.84 27.78 -2.00
CA GLY A 93 23.80 26.34 -1.68
C GLY A 93 22.42 25.85 -1.22
N TYR A 94 21.72 26.63 -0.41
CA TYR A 94 20.38 26.28 0.08
C TYR A 94 19.34 26.37 -1.02
N GLY A 95 19.43 27.40 -1.87
CA GLY A 95 18.54 27.58 -3.02
C GLY A 95 18.65 26.42 -4.01
N VAL A 96 19.87 26.01 -4.38
CA VAL A 96 20.10 24.86 -5.28
C VAL A 96 19.61 23.57 -4.65
N ALA A 97 19.89 23.34 -3.36
CA ALA A 97 19.39 22.15 -2.66
C ALA A 97 17.85 22.10 -2.59
N ALA A 98 17.20 23.24 -2.40
CA ALA A 98 15.74 23.34 -2.43
C ALA A 98 15.16 22.95 -3.80
N LEU A 99 15.80 23.39 -4.90
CA LEU A 99 15.39 23.02 -6.26
C LEU A 99 15.55 21.52 -6.54
N ILE A 100 16.64 20.91 -6.07
CA ILE A 100 16.85 19.45 -6.22
C ILE A 100 15.78 18.68 -5.43
N ALA A 101 15.55 19.06 -4.16
CA ALA A 101 14.53 18.44 -3.32
C ALA A 101 13.13 18.57 -3.95
N PHE A 102 12.82 19.73 -4.53
CA PHE A 102 11.57 19.95 -5.27
C PHE A 102 11.48 19.03 -6.51
N GLY A 103 12.55 18.90 -7.30
CA GLY A 103 12.60 17.98 -8.44
C GLY A 103 12.35 16.52 -8.04
N VAL A 104 12.92 16.06 -6.92
CA VAL A 104 12.65 14.74 -6.34
C VAL A 104 11.18 14.59 -5.96
N ALA A 105 10.58 15.62 -5.36
CA ALA A 105 9.16 15.62 -4.99
C ALA A 105 8.25 15.48 -6.22
N VAL A 106 8.56 16.18 -7.32
CA VAL A 106 7.84 16.08 -8.59
C VAL A 106 7.94 14.67 -9.18
N LEU A 107 9.14 14.09 -9.24
CA LEU A 107 9.35 12.72 -9.74
C LEU A 107 8.60 11.68 -8.90
N ALA A 108 8.64 11.80 -7.57
CA ALA A 108 7.90 10.93 -6.66
C ALA A 108 6.38 11.06 -6.86
N THR A 109 5.89 12.26 -7.14
CA THR A 109 4.48 12.52 -7.45
C THR A 109 4.06 11.84 -8.75
N ILE A 110 4.88 11.91 -9.81
CA ILE A 110 4.63 11.20 -11.07
C ILE A 110 4.57 9.68 -10.85
N ALA A 111 5.51 9.13 -10.07
CA ALA A 111 5.50 7.72 -9.71
C ALA A 111 4.25 7.33 -8.90
N ALA A 112 3.80 8.18 -7.98
CA ALA A 112 2.57 7.97 -7.21
C ALA A 112 1.34 7.89 -8.11
N CYS A 113 1.23 8.79 -9.10
CA CYS A 113 0.16 8.79 -10.11
C CYS A 113 0.18 7.51 -10.96
N ALA A 114 1.36 7.11 -11.46
CA ALA A 114 1.49 5.90 -12.27
C ALA A 114 1.11 4.63 -11.47
N ALA A 115 1.60 4.52 -10.23
CA ALA A 115 1.29 3.39 -9.35
C ALA A 115 -0.20 3.33 -8.98
N LEU A 116 -0.84 4.49 -8.78
CA LEU A 116 -2.29 4.60 -8.57
C LEU A 116 -3.07 4.08 -9.79
N ALA A 117 -2.70 4.51 -11.00
CA ALA A 117 -3.36 4.07 -12.24
C ALA A 117 -3.23 2.55 -12.44
N VAL A 118 -2.05 1.98 -12.17
CA VAL A 118 -1.83 0.53 -12.23
C VAL A 118 -2.67 -0.19 -11.17
N SER A 119 -2.68 0.30 -9.93
CA SER A 119 -3.50 -0.25 -8.83
C SER A 119 -4.98 -0.28 -9.20
N PHE A 120 -5.51 0.85 -9.71
CA PHE A 120 -6.90 0.99 -10.11
C PHE A 120 -7.26 0.03 -11.26
N THR A 121 -6.42 -0.04 -12.29
CA THR A 121 -6.61 -0.96 -13.42
C THR A 121 -6.64 -2.42 -12.97
N GLN A 122 -5.73 -2.82 -12.08
CA GLN A 122 -5.71 -4.18 -11.52
C GLN A 122 -6.97 -4.49 -10.71
N ARG A 123 -7.46 -3.52 -9.91
CA ARG A 123 -8.69 -3.69 -9.11
C ARG A 123 -9.94 -3.81 -9.98
N ILE A 124 -10.03 -3.08 -11.09
CA ILE A 124 -11.13 -3.20 -12.06
C ILE A 124 -11.10 -4.59 -12.71
N ARG A 125 -9.95 -5.00 -13.26
CA ARG A 125 -9.81 -6.29 -13.99
C ARG A 125 -10.19 -7.50 -13.14
N HIS A 126 -9.95 -7.44 -11.82
CA HIS A 126 -10.23 -8.55 -10.90
C HIS A 126 -11.54 -8.37 -10.11
N GLY A 127 -12.38 -7.37 -10.45
CA GLY A 127 -13.66 -7.15 -9.78
C GLY A 127 -13.57 -6.81 -8.28
N ALA A 128 -12.41 -6.32 -7.82
CA ALA A 128 -12.11 -6.10 -6.40
C ALA A 128 -12.86 -4.90 -5.80
N LEU A 129 -13.49 -4.07 -6.63
CA LEU A 129 -14.26 -2.88 -6.24
C LEU A 129 -15.63 -3.19 -5.62
N ARG A 130 -15.98 -4.45 -5.39
CA ARG A 130 -17.25 -4.82 -4.73
C ARG A 130 -17.20 -4.73 -3.20
N ARG A 131 -16.00 -4.60 -2.62
CA ARG A 131 -15.81 -4.51 -1.16
C ARG A 131 -15.67 -3.05 -0.74
N ALA A 132 -16.45 -2.63 0.25
CA ALA A 132 -16.44 -1.26 0.77
C ALA A 132 -15.04 -0.79 1.20
N GLY A 133 -14.25 -1.66 1.83
CA GLY A 133 -12.87 -1.33 2.24
C GLY A 133 -11.94 -1.01 1.07
N THR A 134 -12.07 -1.72 -0.05
CA THR A 134 -11.28 -1.45 -1.26
C THR A 134 -11.66 -0.11 -1.89
N ILE A 135 -12.95 0.24 -1.86
CA ILE A 135 -13.46 1.51 -2.40
C ILE A 135 -12.91 2.68 -1.56
N ALA A 136 -13.04 2.60 -0.24
CA ALA A 136 -12.55 3.63 0.67
C ALA A 136 -11.05 3.89 0.48
N ASP A 137 -10.24 2.84 0.38
CA ASP A 137 -8.81 2.95 0.12
C ASP A 137 -8.50 3.65 -1.21
N VAL A 138 -9.21 3.33 -2.31
CA VAL A 138 -9.02 4.02 -3.60
C VAL A 138 -9.40 5.50 -3.50
N ILE A 139 -10.48 5.84 -2.81
CA ILE A 139 -10.92 7.23 -2.66
C ILE A 139 -9.87 8.03 -1.88
N VAL A 140 -9.40 7.50 -0.75
CA VAL A 140 -8.39 8.18 0.07
C VAL A 140 -7.09 8.33 -0.71
N LEU A 141 -6.59 7.25 -1.32
CA LEU A 141 -5.34 7.26 -2.06
C LEU A 141 -5.42 8.19 -3.28
N SER A 142 -6.53 8.20 -4.02
CA SER A 142 -6.71 9.11 -5.15
C SER A 142 -6.79 10.57 -4.69
N SER A 143 -7.48 10.86 -3.59
CA SER A 143 -7.56 12.21 -3.02
C SER A 143 -6.19 12.72 -2.59
N VAL A 144 -5.41 11.90 -1.87
CA VAL A 144 -4.04 12.25 -1.45
C VAL A 144 -3.14 12.46 -2.65
N THR A 145 -3.22 11.59 -3.66
CA THR A 145 -2.39 11.71 -4.87
C THR A 145 -2.76 12.96 -5.67
N ALA A 146 -4.05 13.30 -5.78
CA ALA A 146 -4.51 14.52 -6.43
C ALA A 146 -4.01 15.77 -5.69
N PHE A 147 -4.10 15.79 -4.35
CA PHE A 147 -3.59 16.90 -3.57
C PHE A 147 -2.06 17.05 -3.69
N THR A 148 -1.34 15.93 -3.72
CA THR A 148 0.11 15.90 -3.94
C THR A 148 0.47 16.43 -5.34
N ALA A 149 -0.29 16.06 -6.37
CA ALA A 149 -0.14 16.58 -7.73
C ALA A 149 -0.41 18.10 -7.82
N LEU A 150 -1.46 18.60 -7.16
CA LEU A 150 -1.75 20.04 -7.11
C LEU A 150 -0.63 20.81 -6.40
N THR A 151 -0.09 20.25 -5.31
CA THR A 151 1.05 20.83 -4.58
C THR A 151 2.30 20.89 -5.44
N ALA A 152 2.54 19.88 -6.28
CA ALA A 152 3.63 19.86 -7.25
C ALA A 152 3.43 20.91 -8.35
N LEU A 153 2.22 21.02 -8.90
CA LEU A 153 1.90 21.85 -10.05
C LEU A 153 1.95 23.34 -9.73
N TYR A 154 1.48 23.78 -8.57
CA TYR A 154 1.39 25.20 -8.22
C TYR A 154 2.71 25.98 -8.39
N PRO A 155 3.81 25.60 -7.73
CA PRO A 155 5.10 26.28 -7.92
C PRO A 155 5.68 26.06 -9.32
N LEU A 156 5.39 24.93 -9.95
CA LEU A 156 5.89 24.60 -11.29
C LEU A 156 5.27 25.52 -12.35
N VAL A 157 3.96 25.75 -12.27
CA VAL A 157 3.26 26.74 -13.12
C VAL A 157 3.82 28.13 -12.86
N PHE A 158 3.95 28.54 -11.59
CA PHE A 158 4.53 29.84 -11.25
C PHE A 158 5.91 30.03 -11.90
N VAL A 159 6.81 29.07 -11.77
CA VAL A 159 8.15 29.11 -12.38
C VAL A 159 8.08 29.18 -13.90
N LEU A 160 7.18 28.43 -14.54
CA LEU A 160 7.05 28.44 -16.01
C LEU A 160 6.40 29.71 -16.56
N THR A 161 5.56 30.39 -15.78
CA THR A 161 4.84 31.61 -16.20
C THR A 161 5.49 32.91 -15.73
N ALA A 162 6.50 32.83 -14.85
CA ALA A 162 7.23 34.00 -14.35
C ALA A 162 8.35 34.49 -15.30
N TRP A 163 8.43 33.90 -16.50
CA TRP A 163 9.29 34.31 -17.62
C TRP A 163 8.44 34.89 -18.75
#